data_AF-A0A2E3UL51-F1
#
_entry.id   AF-A0A2E3UL51-F1
#
_cell.length_a   1.000
_cell.length_b   1.000
_cell.length_c   1.000
_cell.angle_alpha   90.00
_cell.angle_beta   90.00
_cell.angle_gamma   90.00
#
_symmetry.space_group_name_H-M   'P 1'
#
loop_
_entity.id
_entity.type
_entity.pdbx_description
1 polymer ?
#
loop_
_entity_poly.entity_id
_entity_poly.type
_entity_poly.pdbx_seq_one_letter_code
_entity_poly.pdbx_strand_id
1 'polypeptide(L)'
;MRREAAAEWDPAFAARPLPISPLLVKTHAGLLRPRGRAFDGLPGVFGDSLPDGWGRLLIDRELQSRGRSLADITPLDRLAMVGLDGMGALTYRPEEVPEPVAEIDLDWFAGLVPQVEEGASTSELERLRAVAGGSQGARPKFVAQLSPDGDRLRSHRLPLEPGWRHVMIKRRAERDPDGAVEAEAAYARMAKDAGIEMAWTGVLRSDRGEPFFVTDRFDRVGAGRLHMQTVAALLEVDFREAMLDYSELLRVVRHVTRDIRATEEMYRRMIFNARALNRDDHLKNHAFLMRASGAWQLAPAYDLSFSQGPGGEHTLTIGDEGRRPGTSAFAEVAKDAGIRPRRATEIIAQVDGAIARWHDHAQAEHVPPALRARISGAMAEAKRWP
;
A
#
# COMPACT_ATOMS: atom_id res chain seq x y z
N MET A 1 -20.87 16.04 19.17
CA MET A 1 -20.68 14.62 19.60
C MET A 1 -20.19 13.85 18.37
N ARG A 2 -18.97 13.29 18.36
CA ARG A 2 -18.42 12.59 17.18
C ARG A 2 -18.91 11.14 17.14
N ARG A 3 -19.52 10.75 16.02
CA ARG A 3 -20.19 9.46 15.80
C ARG A 3 -19.19 8.29 15.84
N GLU A 4 -19.66 7.11 16.21
CA GLU A 4 -18.95 5.82 16.15
C GLU A 4 -19.88 4.81 15.49
N ALA A 5 -19.32 3.85 14.75
CA ALA A 5 -20.10 2.73 14.23
C ALA A 5 -19.62 1.42 14.87
N ALA A 6 -20.56 0.55 15.19
CA ALA A 6 -20.29 -0.80 15.64
C ALA A 6 -20.71 -1.79 14.56
N ALA A 7 -20.11 -2.97 14.56
CA ALA A 7 -20.50 -4.07 13.69
C ALA A 7 -21.08 -5.22 14.51
N GLU A 8 -22.05 -5.92 13.93
CA GLU A 8 -22.56 -7.20 14.44
C GLU A 8 -22.33 -8.27 13.38
N TRP A 9 -22.12 -9.50 13.84
CA TRP A 9 -21.89 -10.63 12.95
C TRP A 9 -23.20 -11.27 12.53
N ASP A 10 -23.32 -11.57 11.25
CA ASP A 10 -24.38 -12.46 10.78
C ASP A 10 -24.28 -13.82 11.50
N PRO A 11 -25.40 -14.40 11.99
CA PRO A 11 -25.37 -15.66 12.74
C PRO A 11 -24.73 -16.82 11.97
N ALA A 12 -24.89 -16.89 10.64
CA ALA A 12 -24.30 -17.95 9.84
C ALA A 12 -22.78 -17.79 9.71
N PHE A 13 -22.28 -16.55 9.63
CA PHE A 13 -20.84 -16.27 9.70
C PHE A 13 -20.30 -16.60 11.11
N ALA A 14 -20.98 -16.16 12.16
CA ALA A 14 -20.56 -16.38 13.55
C ALA A 14 -20.51 -17.88 13.94
N ALA A 15 -21.33 -18.73 13.30
CA ALA A 15 -21.31 -20.18 13.51
C ALA A 15 -20.03 -20.86 12.95
N ARG A 16 -19.40 -20.29 11.92
CA ARG A 16 -18.17 -20.80 11.29
C ARG A 16 -17.29 -19.64 10.82
N PRO A 17 -16.72 -18.85 11.76
CA PRO A 17 -16.08 -17.60 11.41
C PRO A 17 -14.70 -17.85 10.80
N LEU A 18 -14.35 -17.03 9.81
CA LEU A 18 -12.96 -16.86 9.41
C LEU A 18 -12.30 -15.82 10.33
N PRO A 19 -11.00 -15.96 10.65
CA PRO A 19 -10.30 -15.03 11.52
C PRO A 19 -9.93 -13.75 10.75
N ILE A 20 -10.93 -12.93 10.37
CA ILE A 20 -10.74 -11.77 9.49
C ILE A 20 -9.95 -10.61 10.14
N SER A 21 -9.75 -10.66 11.45
CA SER A 21 -8.81 -9.80 12.19
C SER A 21 -8.31 -10.56 13.42
N PRO A 22 -7.27 -11.39 13.27
CA PRO A 22 -6.89 -12.39 14.27
C PRO A 22 -6.40 -11.80 15.59
N LEU A 23 -5.93 -10.54 15.60
CA LEU A 23 -5.45 -9.87 16.81
C LEU A 23 -6.57 -9.19 17.60
N LEU A 24 -7.59 -8.63 16.92
CA LEU A 24 -8.58 -7.75 17.56
C LEU A 24 -9.94 -8.41 17.75
N VAL A 25 -10.36 -9.27 16.81
CA VAL A 25 -11.64 -9.99 16.87
C VAL A 25 -11.41 -11.32 17.59
N LYS A 26 -11.72 -11.33 18.89
CA LYS A 26 -11.62 -12.54 19.76
C LYS A 26 -12.94 -13.27 19.94
N THR A 27 -14.05 -12.60 19.65
CA THR A 27 -15.40 -13.14 19.78
C THR A 27 -16.23 -12.69 18.59
N HIS A 28 -17.13 -13.56 18.14
CA HIS A 28 -18.14 -13.26 17.12
C HIS A 28 -19.53 -13.12 17.73
N ALA A 29 -19.62 -13.00 19.06
CA ALA A 29 -20.84 -12.71 19.79
C ALA A 29 -20.92 -11.23 20.15
N GLY A 30 -22.06 -10.60 19.86
CA GLY A 30 -22.35 -9.21 20.18
C GLY A 30 -21.67 -8.19 19.27
N LEU A 31 -21.61 -6.94 19.75
CA LEU A 31 -21.14 -5.79 18.98
C LEU A 31 -19.62 -5.67 19.01
N LEU A 32 -18.98 -5.65 17.84
CA LEU A 32 -17.62 -5.19 17.64
C LEU A 32 -17.61 -3.65 17.60
N ARG A 33 -16.96 -3.03 18.58
CA ARG A 33 -16.82 -1.58 18.68
C ARG A 33 -15.39 -1.15 18.36
N PRO A 34 -15.18 0.08 17.86
CA PRO A 34 -13.85 0.67 17.78
C PRO A 34 -13.23 0.76 19.18
N ARG A 35 -11.93 0.51 19.28
CA ARG A 35 -11.08 0.76 20.46
C ARG A 35 -10.59 2.21 20.51
N GLY A 36 -10.63 2.92 19.39
CA GLY A 36 -10.16 4.29 19.32
C GLY A 36 -10.66 5.04 18.07
N ARG A 37 -9.90 6.08 17.69
CA ARG A 37 -10.27 6.99 16.60
C ARG A 37 -9.36 6.91 15.38
N ALA A 38 -8.38 6.00 15.38
CA ALA A 38 -7.45 5.78 14.28
C ALA A 38 -8.12 5.55 12.92
N PHE A 39 -9.33 4.99 12.93
CA PHE A 39 -10.13 4.70 11.73
C PHE A 39 -11.47 5.42 11.74
N ASP A 40 -11.46 6.71 12.11
CA ASP A 40 -12.63 7.59 12.15
C ASP A 40 -13.82 7.06 12.99
N GLY A 41 -13.54 6.20 13.98
CA GLY A 41 -14.57 5.58 14.83
C GLY A 41 -15.21 4.32 14.23
N LEU A 42 -14.52 3.65 13.31
CA LEU A 42 -14.81 2.28 12.87
C LEU A 42 -13.85 1.27 13.53
N PRO A 43 -14.28 0.01 13.75
CA PRO A 43 -13.35 -1.07 14.06
C PRO A 43 -12.29 -1.18 12.95
N GLY A 44 -11.03 -1.39 13.33
CA GLY A 44 -9.89 -1.31 12.41
C GLY A 44 -10.04 -2.19 11.16
N VAL A 45 -10.63 -3.38 11.29
CA VAL A 45 -10.86 -4.30 10.16
C VAL A 45 -11.74 -3.72 9.05
N PHE A 46 -12.70 -2.86 9.38
CA PHE A 46 -13.54 -2.19 8.39
C PHE A 46 -12.98 -0.82 8.03
N GLY A 47 -12.40 -0.15 9.01
CA GLY A 47 -11.71 1.12 8.86
C GLY A 47 -10.58 1.08 7.84
N ASP A 48 -9.89 -0.05 7.71
CA ASP A 48 -8.79 -0.21 6.75
C ASP A 48 -9.23 -0.11 5.29
N SER A 49 -10.53 -0.21 5.01
CA SER A 49 -11.08 0.02 3.66
C SER A 49 -11.38 1.49 3.39
N LEU A 50 -11.30 2.37 4.40
CA LEU A 50 -11.44 3.79 4.18
C LEU A 50 -10.29 4.29 3.30
N PRO A 51 -10.60 5.04 2.24
CA PRO A 51 -9.55 5.68 1.47
C PRO A 51 -8.92 6.81 2.29
N ASP A 52 -7.64 7.05 2.03
CA ASP A 52 -6.86 8.17 2.53
C ASP A 52 -6.28 8.95 1.33
N GLY A 53 -5.56 10.05 1.62
CA GLY A 53 -4.87 10.86 0.60
C GLY A 53 -5.75 11.16 -0.61
N TRP A 54 -5.34 10.62 -1.76
CA TRP A 54 -6.01 10.79 -3.05
C TRP A 54 -7.45 10.25 -3.06
N GLY A 55 -7.67 9.01 -2.60
CA GLY A 55 -9.00 8.40 -2.64
C GLY A 55 -9.99 9.13 -1.74
N ARG A 56 -9.51 9.65 -0.60
CA ARG A 56 -10.33 10.47 0.31
C ARG A 56 -10.70 11.79 -0.33
N LEU A 57 -9.74 12.47 -0.97
CA LEU A 57 -9.96 13.71 -1.70
C LEU A 57 -11.04 13.55 -2.77
N LEU A 58 -10.96 12.49 -3.60
CA LEU A 58 -11.96 12.24 -4.64
C LEU A 58 -13.37 12.09 -4.07
N ILE A 59 -13.53 11.25 -3.04
CA ILE A 59 -14.82 11.06 -2.37
C ILE A 59 -15.35 12.35 -1.78
N ASP A 60 -14.49 13.13 -1.11
CA ASP A 60 -14.89 14.39 -0.48
C ASP A 60 -15.35 15.41 -1.52
N ARG A 61 -14.59 15.58 -2.60
CA ARG A 61 -14.94 16.51 -3.68
C ARG A 61 -16.21 16.08 -4.41
N GLU A 62 -16.40 14.79 -4.66
CA GLU A 62 -17.62 14.29 -5.31
C GLU A 62 -18.86 14.50 -4.44
N LEU A 63 -18.78 14.21 -3.13
CA LEU A 63 -19.90 14.45 -2.23
C LEU A 63 -20.18 15.94 -2.06
N GLN A 64 -19.15 16.78 -1.98
CA GLN A 64 -19.31 18.24 -1.94
C GLN A 64 -19.95 18.80 -3.21
N SER A 65 -19.57 18.30 -4.40
CA SER A 65 -20.17 18.76 -5.66
C SER A 65 -21.64 18.35 -5.80
N ARG A 66 -22.08 17.34 -5.05
CA ARG A 66 -23.50 16.95 -4.87
C ARG A 66 -24.21 17.72 -3.75
N GLY A 67 -23.58 18.75 -3.17
CA GLY A 67 -24.16 19.62 -2.14
C GLY A 67 -24.04 19.09 -0.70
N ARG A 68 -23.25 18.04 -0.44
CA ARG A 68 -23.01 17.55 0.93
C ARG A 68 -21.94 18.41 1.62
N SER A 69 -22.17 18.76 2.89
CA SER A 69 -21.13 19.37 3.73
C SER A 69 -20.12 18.32 4.18
N LEU A 70 -18.82 18.68 4.24
CA LEU A 70 -17.77 17.80 4.78
C LEU A 70 -18.05 17.36 6.22
N ALA A 71 -18.74 18.20 7.01
CA ALA A 71 -19.10 17.87 8.38
C ALA A 71 -20.13 16.73 8.47
N ASP A 72 -20.88 16.49 7.40
CA ASP A 72 -21.94 15.47 7.32
C ASP A 72 -21.47 14.17 6.65
N ILE A 73 -20.25 14.14 6.11
CA ILE A 73 -19.66 12.94 5.49
C ILE A 73 -19.13 12.04 6.61
N THR A 74 -19.76 10.89 6.79
CA THR A 74 -19.37 9.89 7.78
C THR A 74 -18.47 8.81 7.16
N PRO A 75 -17.77 8.02 7.99
CA PRO A 75 -17.04 6.85 7.50
C PRO A 75 -17.93 5.84 6.77
N LEU A 76 -19.21 5.73 7.16
CA LEU A 76 -20.16 4.84 6.49
C LEU A 76 -20.51 5.33 5.08
N ASP A 77 -20.63 6.65 4.86
CA ASP A 77 -20.80 7.22 3.52
C ASP A 77 -19.59 6.87 2.62
N ARG A 78 -18.37 6.94 3.18
CA ARG A 78 -17.15 6.57 2.44
C ARG A 78 -17.12 5.08 2.11
N LEU A 79 -17.50 4.21 3.05
CA LEU A 79 -17.59 2.78 2.81
C LEU A 79 -18.65 2.45 1.73
N ALA A 80 -19.79 3.15 1.72
CA ALA A 80 -20.78 3.02 0.65
C ALA A 80 -20.21 3.40 -0.73
N MET A 81 -19.37 4.44 -0.79
CA MET A 81 -18.67 4.84 -2.02
C MET A 81 -17.54 3.89 -2.45
N VAL A 82 -16.87 3.21 -1.51
CA VAL A 82 -15.94 2.10 -1.80
C VAL A 82 -16.71 0.91 -2.37
N GLY A 83 -17.84 0.58 -1.77
CA GLY A 83 -18.80 -0.41 -2.26
C GLY A 83 -18.17 -1.79 -2.45
N LEU A 84 -18.19 -2.27 -3.69
CA LEU A 84 -17.79 -3.63 -4.04
C LEU A 84 -16.33 -3.76 -4.47
N ASP A 85 -15.57 -2.68 -4.69
CA ASP A 85 -14.32 -2.76 -5.46
C ASP A 85 -13.06 -2.32 -4.70
N GLY A 86 -13.16 -2.17 -3.38
CA GLY A 86 -12.07 -1.77 -2.49
C GLY A 86 -10.86 -2.73 -2.44
N MET A 87 -9.88 -2.36 -1.62
CA MET A 87 -8.74 -3.22 -1.28
C MET A 87 -9.19 -4.44 -0.47
N GLY A 88 -8.57 -5.59 -0.73
CA GLY A 88 -8.90 -6.85 -0.08
C GLY A 88 -10.21 -7.47 -0.58
N ALA A 89 -10.89 -8.21 0.30
CA ALA A 89 -12.10 -8.97 -0.04
C ALA A 89 -13.39 -8.41 0.59
N LEU A 90 -13.29 -7.41 1.46
CA LEU A 90 -14.46 -6.80 2.08
C LEU A 90 -15.25 -5.99 1.05
N THR A 91 -16.57 -6.07 1.15
CA THR A 91 -17.51 -5.33 0.31
C THR A 91 -18.57 -4.70 1.20
N TYR A 92 -19.03 -3.51 0.83
CA TYR A 92 -19.91 -2.70 1.65
C TYR A 92 -21.23 -2.45 0.91
N ARG A 93 -22.34 -2.62 1.63
CA ARG A 93 -23.69 -2.35 1.14
C ARG A 93 -24.45 -1.47 2.15
N PRO A 94 -25.30 -0.53 1.69
CA PRO A 94 -25.58 -0.22 0.28
C PRO A 94 -24.38 0.43 -0.42
N GLU A 95 -24.18 0.08 -1.68
CA GLU A 95 -23.11 0.60 -2.53
C GLU A 95 -23.58 1.80 -3.38
N GLU A 96 -22.73 2.82 -3.51
CA GLU A 96 -22.90 3.89 -4.50
C GLU A 96 -22.04 3.58 -5.72
N VAL A 97 -22.61 2.87 -6.69
CA VAL A 97 -21.88 2.42 -7.88
C VAL A 97 -21.88 3.52 -8.94
N PRO A 98 -20.71 4.05 -9.34
CA PRO A 98 -20.62 4.92 -10.51
C PRO A 98 -20.74 4.09 -11.79
N GLU A 99 -21.18 4.73 -12.87
CA GLU A 99 -21.18 4.10 -14.19
C GLU A 99 -19.75 3.63 -14.58
N PRO A 100 -19.58 2.37 -15.02
CA PRO A 100 -18.28 1.85 -15.36
C PRO A 100 -17.71 2.54 -16.62
N VAL A 101 -16.43 2.91 -16.54
CA VAL A 101 -15.69 3.41 -17.70
C VAL A 101 -15.21 2.23 -18.54
N ALA A 102 -15.62 2.13 -19.81
CA ALA A 102 -15.26 0.98 -20.64
C ALA A 102 -13.75 0.89 -20.89
N GLU A 103 -13.14 1.95 -21.42
CA GLU A 103 -11.69 2.05 -21.67
C GLU A 103 -11.09 3.24 -20.94
N ILE A 104 -9.87 3.06 -20.42
CA ILE A 104 -9.17 4.05 -19.63
C ILE A 104 -7.99 4.58 -20.44
N ASP A 105 -8.00 5.89 -20.69
CA ASP A 105 -6.91 6.62 -21.31
C ASP A 105 -6.04 7.29 -20.21
N LEU A 106 -4.72 7.11 -20.31
CA LEU A 106 -3.76 7.72 -19.39
C LEU A 106 -3.68 9.23 -19.55
N ASP A 107 -3.82 9.77 -20.76
CA ASP A 107 -3.82 11.22 -20.98
C ASP A 107 -5.09 11.87 -20.42
N TRP A 108 -6.24 11.20 -20.55
CA TRP A 108 -7.46 11.60 -19.84
C TRP A 108 -7.24 11.69 -18.33
N PHE A 109 -6.66 10.65 -17.71
CA PHE A 109 -6.41 10.66 -16.27
C PHE A 109 -5.40 11.76 -15.89
N ALA A 110 -4.29 11.89 -16.63
CA ALA A 110 -3.28 12.93 -16.40
C ALA A 110 -3.87 14.35 -16.46
N GLY A 111 -4.73 14.62 -17.44
CA GLY A 111 -5.35 15.93 -17.63
C GLY A 111 -6.40 16.28 -16.58
N LEU A 112 -7.01 15.27 -15.95
CA LEU A 112 -8.09 15.48 -14.98
C LEU A 112 -7.60 15.57 -13.53
N VAL A 113 -6.47 14.94 -13.20
CA VAL A 113 -5.90 14.97 -11.85
C VAL A 113 -5.71 16.39 -11.28
N PRO A 114 -5.13 17.36 -12.02
CA PRO A 114 -4.96 18.73 -11.50
C PRO A 114 -6.30 19.44 -11.21
N GLN A 115 -7.35 19.08 -11.95
CA GLN A 115 -8.66 19.75 -11.85
C GLN A 115 -9.43 19.35 -10.59
N VAL A 116 -9.06 18.26 -9.92
CA VAL A 116 -9.76 17.78 -8.71
C VAL A 116 -9.77 18.82 -7.60
N GLU A 117 -8.67 19.58 -7.46
CA GLU A 117 -8.60 20.64 -6.46
C GLU A 117 -9.17 21.97 -6.96
N GLU A 118 -9.10 22.22 -8.27
CA GLU A 118 -9.34 23.52 -8.93
C GLU A 118 -10.75 23.73 -9.48
N GLY A 119 -11.57 22.68 -9.62
CA GLY A 119 -12.98 22.84 -10.04
C GLY A 119 -13.58 21.75 -10.92
N ALA A 120 -13.08 20.51 -10.87
CA ALA A 120 -13.66 19.39 -11.60
C ALA A 120 -15.18 19.29 -11.37
N SER A 121 -15.91 19.05 -12.45
CA SER A 121 -17.36 18.86 -12.41
C SER A 121 -17.75 17.58 -11.67
N THR A 122 -19.02 17.47 -11.25
CA THR A 122 -19.54 16.27 -10.57
C THR A 122 -19.33 15.00 -11.40
N SER A 123 -19.56 15.05 -12.71
CA SER A 123 -19.41 13.89 -13.61
C SER A 123 -17.94 13.49 -13.80
N GLU A 124 -17.01 14.44 -13.79
CA GLU A 124 -15.57 14.17 -13.85
C GLU A 124 -15.08 13.50 -12.56
N LEU A 125 -15.52 13.98 -11.40
CA LEU A 125 -15.21 13.38 -10.11
C LEU A 125 -15.78 11.97 -9.99
N GLU A 126 -17.03 11.77 -10.44
CA GLU A 126 -17.66 10.46 -10.50
C GLU A 126 -16.88 9.49 -11.41
N ARG A 127 -16.43 9.96 -12.58
CA ARG A 127 -15.61 9.17 -13.51
C ARG A 127 -14.24 8.82 -12.92
N LEU A 128 -13.59 9.72 -12.18
CA LEU A 128 -12.35 9.42 -11.45
C LEU A 128 -12.59 8.40 -10.33
N ARG A 129 -13.67 8.54 -9.56
CA ARG A 129 -14.03 7.57 -8.53
C ARG A 129 -14.34 6.20 -9.13
N ALA A 130 -14.93 6.15 -10.32
CA ALA A 130 -15.21 4.90 -11.02
C ALA A 130 -13.96 4.04 -11.23
N VAL A 131 -12.80 4.68 -11.46
CA VAL A 131 -11.52 4.01 -11.64
C VAL A 131 -10.66 3.94 -10.37
N ALA A 132 -10.92 4.76 -9.35
CA ALA A 132 -10.10 4.83 -8.12
C ALA A 132 -10.05 3.51 -7.32
N GLY A 133 -11.14 2.74 -7.28
CA GLY A 133 -11.21 1.43 -6.62
C GLY A 133 -10.86 1.43 -5.12
N GLY A 134 -11.19 2.52 -4.41
CA GLY A 134 -10.91 2.65 -2.98
C GLY A 134 -9.42 2.66 -2.63
N SER A 135 -8.57 3.05 -3.58
CA SER A 135 -7.12 3.04 -3.40
C SER A 135 -6.66 3.91 -2.24
N GLN A 136 -5.64 3.44 -1.53
CA GLN A 136 -5.01 4.15 -0.42
C GLN A 136 -3.66 4.74 -0.85
N GLY A 137 -3.23 5.82 -0.20
CA GLY A 137 -2.00 6.59 -0.41
C GLY A 137 -2.24 8.01 -0.93
N ALA A 138 -1.21 8.84 -0.86
CA ALA A 138 -1.29 10.26 -1.24
C ALA A 138 -1.19 10.51 -2.75
N ARG A 139 -0.44 9.69 -3.49
CA ARG A 139 -0.24 9.87 -4.95
C ARG A 139 -1.53 9.59 -5.74
N PRO A 140 -1.81 10.34 -6.81
CA PRO A 140 -2.92 10.04 -7.71
C PRO A 140 -2.76 8.65 -8.32
N LYS A 141 -3.79 7.82 -8.18
CA LYS A 141 -3.78 6.44 -8.62
C LYS A 141 -5.17 5.93 -8.93
N PHE A 142 -5.22 4.86 -9.72
CA PHE A 142 -6.44 4.16 -10.07
C PHE A 142 -6.16 2.67 -10.27
N VAL A 143 -7.21 1.87 -10.38
CA VAL A 143 -7.11 0.43 -10.63
C VAL A 143 -7.87 0.06 -11.90
N ALA A 144 -7.28 -0.85 -12.65
CA ALA A 144 -7.72 -1.21 -14.00
C ALA A 144 -7.48 -2.69 -14.28
N GLN A 145 -7.92 -3.13 -15.46
CA GLN A 145 -7.38 -4.33 -16.08
C GLN A 145 -6.41 -3.94 -17.20
N LEU A 146 -5.25 -4.59 -17.26
CA LEU A 146 -4.23 -4.41 -18.29
C LEU A 146 -4.24 -5.61 -19.24
N SER A 147 -4.20 -5.32 -20.54
CA SER A 147 -4.17 -6.33 -21.60
C SER A 147 -2.85 -7.13 -21.60
N PRO A 148 -2.82 -8.35 -22.18
CA PRO A 148 -1.62 -9.18 -22.20
C PRO A 148 -0.40 -8.56 -22.91
N ASP A 149 -0.65 -7.75 -23.94
CA ASP A 149 0.30 -6.94 -24.71
C ASP A 149 0.72 -5.65 -24.00
N GLY A 150 -0.03 -5.22 -22.98
CA GLY A 150 0.34 -4.11 -22.10
C GLY A 150 0.02 -2.72 -22.63
N ASP A 151 -0.82 -2.61 -23.67
CA ASP A 151 -1.14 -1.37 -24.37
C ASP A 151 -2.56 -0.84 -24.06
N ARG A 152 -3.46 -1.68 -23.53
CA ARG A 152 -4.87 -1.33 -23.29
C ARG A 152 -5.24 -1.45 -21.83
N LEU A 153 -6.01 -0.46 -21.39
CA LEU A 153 -6.58 -0.38 -20.05
C LEU A 153 -8.10 -0.32 -20.11
N ARG A 154 -8.75 -1.06 -19.21
CA ARG A 154 -10.20 -1.04 -19.04
C ARG A 154 -10.59 -1.07 -17.58
N SER A 155 -11.86 -0.79 -17.30
CA SER A 155 -12.34 -0.79 -15.92
C SER A 155 -12.13 -2.13 -15.20
N HIS A 156 -11.64 -2.03 -13.97
CA HIS A 156 -11.53 -3.15 -13.04
C HIS A 156 -12.88 -3.74 -12.63
N ARG A 157 -13.99 -3.03 -12.86
CA ARG A 157 -15.36 -3.45 -12.52
C ARG A 157 -15.98 -4.39 -13.56
N LEU A 158 -15.39 -4.48 -14.74
CA LEU A 158 -15.80 -5.46 -15.75
C LEU A 158 -15.34 -6.87 -15.32
N PRO A 159 -16.02 -7.95 -15.76
CA PRO A 159 -15.51 -9.31 -15.58
C PRO A 159 -14.07 -9.43 -16.11
N LEU A 160 -13.20 -10.14 -15.39
CA LEU A 160 -11.82 -10.36 -15.82
C LEU A 160 -11.80 -11.15 -17.13
N GLU A 161 -11.11 -10.62 -18.15
CA GLU A 161 -10.92 -11.32 -19.42
C GLU A 161 -9.73 -12.28 -19.33
N PRO A 162 -9.78 -13.42 -20.07
CA PRO A 162 -8.65 -14.34 -20.13
C PRO A 162 -7.34 -13.63 -20.53
N GLY A 163 -6.30 -13.81 -19.72
CA GLY A 163 -4.97 -13.23 -19.95
C GLY A 163 -4.78 -11.79 -19.44
N TRP A 164 -5.86 -11.07 -19.13
CA TRP A 164 -5.76 -9.73 -18.55
C TRP A 164 -5.33 -9.79 -17.08
N ARG A 165 -4.74 -8.69 -16.59
CA ARG A 165 -4.23 -8.56 -15.22
C ARG A 165 -5.00 -7.49 -14.46
N HIS A 166 -5.30 -7.73 -13.19
CA HIS A 166 -5.72 -6.66 -12.29
C HIS A 166 -4.51 -5.83 -11.88
N VAL A 167 -4.52 -4.54 -12.21
CA VAL A 167 -3.39 -3.64 -11.93
C VAL A 167 -3.80 -2.41 -11.14
N MET A 168 -2.85 -1.86 -10.42
CA MET A 168 -2.89 -0.51 -9.88
C MET A 168 -1.91 0.35 -10.65
N ILE A 169 -2.35 1.54 -11.04
CA ILE A 169 -1.58 2.50 -11.83
C ILE A 169 -1.43 3.76 -11.00
N LYS A 170 -0.18 4.20 -10.81
CA LYS A 170 0.18 5.37 -10.02
C LYS A 170 0.81 6.42 -10.93
N ARG A 171 0.32 7.64 -10.80
CA ARG A 171 0.96 8.84 -11.33
C ARG A 171 1.91 9.40 -10.27
N ARG A 172 2.96 10.10 -10.69
CA ARG A 172 3.73 10.94 -9.77
C ARG A 172 2.83 12.04 -9.16
N ALA A 173 3.11 12.45 -7.92
CA ALA A 173 2.53 13.69 -7.42
C ALA A 173 3.16 14.89 -8.14
N GLU A 174 2.47 16.04 -8.14
CA GLU A 174 3.01 17.25 -8.79
C GLU A 174 4.32 17.72 -8.19
N ARG A 175 4.48 17.53 -6.87
CA ARG A 175 5.67 17.88 -6.10
C ARG A 175 6.78 16.83 -6.17
N ASP A 176 6.50 15.65 -6.72
CA ASP A 176 7.53 14.63 -6.91
C ASP A 176 8.50 15.07 -8.01
N PRO A 177 9.80 14.76 -7.88
CA PRO A 177 10.78 15.09 -8.91
C PRO A 177 10.50 14.33 -10.21
N ASP A 178 10.95 14.89 -11.33
CA ASP A 178 11.00 14.16 -12.59
C ASP A 178 11.78 12.86 -12.43
N GLY A 179 11.25 11.78 -13.01
CA GLY A 179 11.81 10.45 -12.85
C GLY A 179 11.37 9.68 -11.60
N ALA A 180 10.43 10.20 -10.80
CA ALA A 180 9.95 9.49 -9.61
C ALA A 180 9.28 8.15 -9.93
N VAL A 181 8.55 8.06 -11.03
CA VAL A 181 7.91 6.82 -11.50
C VAL A 181 8.97 5.79 -11.92
N GLU A 182 9.94 6.22 -12.72
CA GLU A 182 11.07 5.41 -13.14
C GLU A 182 11.90 4.95 -11.93
N ALA A 183 12.07 5.81 -10.93
CA ALA A 183 12.76 5.46 -9.69
C ALA A 183 11.98 4.43 -8.86
N GLU A 184 10.64 4.54 -8.77
CA GLU A 184 9.80 3.53 -8.11
C GLU A 184 9.89 2.17 -8.83
N ALA A 185 9.92 2.17 -10.17
CA ALA A 185 10.17 0.95 -10.95
C ALA A 185 11.57 0.35 -10.72
N ALA A 186 12.60 1.20 -10.64
CA ALA A 186 13.96 0.77 -10.33
C ALA A 186 14.07 0.19 -8.91
N TYR A 187 13.36 0.76 -7.94
CA TYR A 187 13.28 0.24 -6.57
C TYR A 187 12.58 -1.12 -6.54
N ALA A 188 11.49 -1.30 -7.30
CA ALA A 188 10.81 -2.60 -7.39
C ALA A 188 11.72 -3.69 -7.97
N ARG A 189 12.51 -3.37 -9.00
CA ARG A 189 13.52 -4.29 -9.56
C ARG A 189 14.61 -4.62 -8.55
N MET A 190 15.16 -3.61 -7.91
CA MET A 190 16.22 -3.75 -6.90
C MET A 190 15.74 -4.56 -5.69
N ALA A 191 14.49 -4.39 -5.27
CA ALA A 191 13.89 -5.17 -4.19
C ALA A 191 13.76 -6.66 -4.57
N LYS A 192 13.28 -6.97 -5.79
CA LYS A 192 13.24 -8.35 -6.29
C LYS A 192 14.63 -8.98 -6.31
N ASP A 193 15.62 -8.22 -6.76
CA ASP A 193 17.01 -8.64 -6.81
C ASP A 193 17.62 -8.86 -5.41
N ALA A 194 17.15 -8.11 -4.40
CA ALA A 194 17.46 -8.33 -2.99
C ALA A 194 16.75 -9.57 -2.38
N GLY A 195 15.90 -10.25 -3.15
CA GLY A 195 15.11 -11.39 -2.71
C GLY A 195 13.83 -11.03 -1.95
N ILE A 196 13.30 -9.81 -2.13
CA ILE A 196 12.02 -9.38 -1.58
C ILE A 196 10.90 -9.82 -2.53
N GLU A 197 9.85 -10.45 -1.99
CA GLU A 197 8.66 -10.77 -2.77
C GLU A 197 7.92 -9.48 -3.17
N MET A 198 7.72 -9.31 -4.48
CA MET A 198 7.07 -8.14 -5.06
C MET A 198 6.11 -8.63 -6.15
N ALA A 199 4.97 -7.95 -6.30
CA ALA A 199 4.08 -8.16 -7.44
C ALA A 199 4.79 -7.83 -8.77
N TRP A 200 4.20 -8.22 -9.91
CA TRP A 200 4.69 -7.73 -11.20
C TRP A 200 4.58 -6.20 -11.26
N THR A 201 5.56 -5.55 -11.89
CA THR A 201 5.64 -4.09 -11.97
C THR A 201 6.13 -3.68 -13.36
N GLY A 202 5.79 -2.47 -13.79
CA GLY A 202 6.27 -1.86 -15.03
C GLY A 202 6.06 -0.35 -15.07
N VAL A 203 6.40 0.25 -16.21
CA VAL A 203 6.14 1.66 -16.51
C VAL A 203 5.32 1.74 -17.79
N LEU A 204 4.14 2.34 -17.71
CA LEU A 204 3.32 2.73 -18.87
C LEU A 204 3.61 4.18 -19.21
N ARG A 205 3.43 4.57 -20.48
CA ARG A 205 3.52 5.97 -20.91
C ARG A 205 2.23 6.35 -21.61
N SER A 206 1.73 7.56 -21.34
CA SER A 206 0.64 8.14 -22.13
C SER A 206 1.13 8.53 -23.53
N ASP A 207 0.22 8.92 -24.44
CA ASP A 207 0.61 9.36 -25.79
C ASP A 207 1.42 10.66 -25.74
N ARG A 208 1.25 11.47 -24.69
CA ARG A 208 2.09 12.64 -24.39
C ARG A 208 3.43 12.30 -23.73
N GLY A 209 3.71 11.02 -23.49
CA GLY A 209 4.97 10.51 -22.94
C GLY A 209 5.06 10.54 -21.42
N GLU A 210 3.99 10.92 -20.70
CA GLU A 210 3.98 10.96 -19.24
C GLU A 210 4.06 9.54 -18.64
N PRO A 211 5.01 9.26 -17.74
CA PRO A 211 5.19 7.92 -17.17
C PRO A 211 4.21 7.64 -16.03
N PHE A 212 3.75 6.39 -15.95
CA PHE A 212 2.93 5.84 -14.89
C PHE A 212 3.51 4.54 -14.36
N PHE A 213 3.63 4.40 -13.05
CA PHE A 213 4.05 3.15 -12.43
C PHE A 213 2.86 2.20 -12.40
N VAL A 214 3.02 0.98 -12.91
CA VAL A 214 2.00 -0.06 -12.89
C VAL A 214 2.46 -1.24 -12.03
N THR A 215 1.56 -1.80 -11.23
CA THR A 215 1.81 -3.00 -10.43
C THR A 215 0.61 -3.92 -10.42
N ASP A 216 0.83 -5.23 -10.41
CA ASP A 216 -0.24 -6.21 -10.22
C ASP A 216 -0.86 -6.01 -8.83
N ARG A 217 -2.19 -6.16 -8.75
CA ARG A 217 -2.92 -6.24 -7.49
C ARG A 217 -2.79 -7.63 -6.89
N PHE A 218 -1.93 -7.77 -5.89
CA PHE A 218 -1.68 -9.03 -5.20
C PHE A 218 -2.88 -9.58 -4.41
N ASP A 219 -3.91 -8.76 -4.18
CA ASP A 219 -5.14 -9.15 -3.48
C ASP A 219 -6.25 -9.63 -4.43
N ARG A 220 -5.92 -9.84 -5.71
CA ARG A 220 -6.79 -10.41 -6.74
C ARG A 220 -6.18 -11.70 -7.28
N VAL A 221 -6.98 -12.76 -7.39
CA VAL A 221 -6.56 -14.08 -7.88
C VAL A 221 -7.58 -14.59 -8.89
N GLY A 222 -7.33 -14.34 -10.18
CA GLY A 222 -8.35 -14.52 -11.22
C GLY A 222 -9.58 -13.66 -10.90
N ALA A 223 -10.77 -14.26 -10.95
CA ALA A 223 -12.00 -13.61 -10.51
C ALA A 223 -12.17 -13.54 -8.97
N GLY A 224 -11.28 -14.19 -8.21
CA GLY A 224 -11.30 -14.24 -6.75
C GLY A 224 -10.60 -13.05 -6.08
N ARG A 225 -10.85 -12.90 -4.77
CA ARG A 225 -10.27 -11.84 -3.93
C ARG A 225 -9.66 -12.46 -2.67
N LEU A 226 -8.58 -11.88 -2.20
CA LEU A 226 -7.98 -12.23 -0.91
C LEU A 226 -8.33 -11.17 0.12
N HIS A 227 -8.74 -11.60 1.32
CA HIS A 227 -8.90 -10.64 2.42
C HIS A 227 -7.55 -10.07 2.80
N MET A 228 -7.50 -8.78 3.11
CA MET A 228 -6.27 -8.03 3.34
C MET A 228 -6.45 -7.16 4.58
N GLN A 229 -5.39 -7.04 5.37
CA GLN A 229 -5.28 -6.02 6.40
C GLN A 229 -3.87 -5.46 6.47
N THR A 230 -3.76 -4.14 6.59
CA THR A 230 -2.52 -3.46 6.96
C THR A 230 -2.16 -3.73 8.42
N VAL A 231 -0.89 -3.54 8.80
CA VAL A 231 -0.48 -3.63 10.21
C VAL A 231 -1.19 -2.57 11.04
N ALA A 232 -1.42 -1.37 10.50
CA ALA A 232 -2.16 -0.31 11.17
C ALA A 232 -3.56 -0.78 11.60
N ALA A 233 -4.30 -1.44 10.71
CA ALA A 233 -5.63 -1.97 11.02
C ALA A 233 -5.61 -3.21 11.90
N LEU A 234 -4.59 -4.04 11.77
CA LEU A 234 -4.43 -5.22 12.60
C LEU A 234 -4.14 -4.88 14.08
N LEU A 235 -3.45 -3.75 14.32
CA LEU A 235 -3.19 -3.21 15.65
C LEU A 235 -4.20 -2.16 16.11
N GLU A 236 -5.03 -1.66 15.18
CA GLU A 236 -5.95 -0.53 15.36
C GLU A 236 -5.29 0.76 15.85
N VAL A 237 -4.24 1.18 15.13
CA VAL A 237 -3.46 2.38 15.44
C VAL A 237 -3.45 3.36 14.26
N ASP A 238 -3.32 4.66 14.56
CA ASP A 238 -3.15 5.68 13.52
C ASP A 238 -1.71 5.63 13.01
N PHE A 239 -1.53 5.27 11.74
CA PHE A 239 -0.21 5.15 11.12
C PHE A 239 0.57 6.46 11.01
N ARG A 240 -0.09 7.62 11.25
CA ARG A 240 0.56 8.94 11.26
C ARG A 240 1.10 9.34 12.63
N GLU A 241 0.60 8.71 13.69
CA GLU A 241 0.95 9.03 15.08
C GLU A 241 1.69 7.88 15.78
N ALA A 242 1.46 6.64 15.35
CA ALA A 242 2.05 5.47 15.95
C ALA A 242 3.56 5.41 15.69
N MET A 243 4.32 5.37 16.78
CA MET A 243 5.74 5.05 16.78
C MET A 243 5.88 3.56 17.10
N LEU A 244 6.48 2.79 16.19
CA LEU A 244 6.68 1.36 16.35
C LEU A 244 8.08 0.98 15.86
N ASP A 245 8.75 0.07 16.57
CA ASP A 245 10.03 -0.47 16.14
C ASP A 245 9.84 -1.69 15.23
N TYR A 246 10.76 -1.92 14.29
CA TYR A 246 10.75 -3.13 13.47
C TYR A 246 10.80 -4.42 14.32
N SER A 247 11.42 -4.41 15.50
CA SER A 247 11.40 -5.55 16.43
C SER A 247 9.97 -5.96 16.80
N GLU A 248 9.09 -4.99 17.01
CA GLU A 248 7.67 -5.23 17.30
C GLU A 248 6.94 -5.70 16.05
N LEU A 249 7.19 -5.07 14.89
CA LEU A 249 6.62 -5.49 13.61
C LEU A 249 6.98 -6.93 13.26
N LEU A 250 8.24 -7.34 13.44
CA LEU A 250 8.69 -8.72 13.18
C LEU A 250 8.00 -9.72 14.13
N ARG A 251 7.75 -9.35 15.39
CA ARG A 251 6.96 -10.15 16.33
C ARG A 251 5.51 -10.29 15.87
N VAL A 252 4.89 -9.22 15.36
CA VAL A 252 3.54 -9.26 14.77
C VAL A 252 3.52 -10.20 13.56
N VAL A 253 4.47 -10.06 12.62
CA VAL A 253 4.58 -10.93 11.44
C VAL A 253 4.70 -12.39 11.86
N ARG A 254 5.58 -12.70 12.83
CA ARG A 254 5.77 -14.07 13.34
C ARG A 254 4.49 -14.63 13.97
N HIS A 255 3.77 -13.81 14.73
CA HIS A 255 2.54 -14.23 15.40
C HIS A 255 1.40 -14.53 14.41
N VAL A 256 1.22 -13.65 13.42
CA VAL A 256 0.13 -13.72 12.45
C VAL A 256 0.34 -14.86 11.45
N THR A 257 1.54 -14.94 10.89
CA THR A 257 1.85 -15.92 9.84
C THR A 257 2.26 -17.28 10.39
N ARG A 258 2.77 -17.31 11.62
CA ARG A 258 3.40 -18.50 12.24
C ARG A 258 4.52 -19.10 11.38
N ASP A 259 5.20 -18.25 10.60
CA ASP A 259 6.25 -18.65 9.66
C ASP A 259 7.50 -17.79 9.86
N ILE A 260 8.62 -18.43 10.22
CA ILE A 260 9.92 -17.76 10.37
C ILE A 260 10.39 -17.15 9.04
N ARG A 261 10.02 -17.72 7.90
CA ARG A 261 10.39 -17.20 6.58
C ARG A 261 9.75 -15.85 6.31
N ALA A 262 8.51 -15.64 6.76
CA ALA A 262 7.85 -14.33 6.68
C ALA A 262 8.54 -13.30 7.59
N THR A 263 9.01 -13.71 8.78
CA THR A 263 9.82 -12.86 9.65
C THR A 263 11.16 -12.50 9.01
N GLU A 264 11.87 -13.45 8.40
CA GLU A 264 13.09 -13.20 7.64
C GLU A 264 12.84 -12.27 6.44
N GLU A 265 11.70 -12.40 5.78
CA GLU A 265 11.30 -11.51 4.70
C GLU A 265 11.06 -10.08 5.18
N MET A 266 10.33 -9.90 6.29
CA MET A 266 10.15 -8.57 6.88
C MET A 266 11.47 -7.97 7.35
N TYR A 267 12.36 -8.78 7.93
CA TYR A 267 13.72 -8.34 8.27
C TYR A 267 14.47 -7.85 7.02
N ARG A 268 14.37 -8.54 5.89
CA ARG A 268 14.98 -8.08 4.63
C ARG A 268 14.37 -6.79 4.11
N ARG A 269 13.04 -6.61 4.21
CA ARG A 269 12.36 -5.35 3.86
C ARG A 269 12.88 -4.20 4.72
N MET A 270 13.09 -4.43 6.02
CA MET A 270 13.71 -3.47 6.94
C MET A 270 15.12 -3.06 6.48
N ILE A 271 16.00 -4.04 6.23
CA ILE A 271 17.37 -3.75 5.77
C ILE A 271 17.34 -3.00 4.43
N PHE A 272 16.46 -3.40 3.51
CA PHE A 272 16.29 -2.71 2.24
C PHE A 272 15.82 -1.27 2.44
N ASN A 273 14.81 -1.02 3.28
CA ASN A 273 14.32 0.33 3.56
C ASN A 273 15.44 1.21 4.13
N ALA A 274 16.20 0.70 5.12
CA ALA A 274 17.33 1.42 5.70
C ALA A 274 18.43 1.72 4.68
N ARG A 275 18.86 0.72 3.89
CA ARG A 275 19.97 0.88 2.94
C ARG A 275 19.57 1.65 1.68
N ALA A 276 18.32 1.55 1.25
CA ALA A 276 17.78 2.22 0.06
C ALA A 276 17.12 3.57 0.37
N LEU A 277 17.12 4.03 1.62
CA LEU A 277 16.48 5.27 2.06
C LEU A 277 15.01 5.32 1.66
N ASN A 278 14.28 4.24 1.92
CA ASN A 278 12.82 4.27 1.96
C ASN A 278 12.37 4.52 3.39
N ARG A 279 12.19 5.80 3.73
CA ARG A 279 11.76 6.24 5.07
C ARG A 279 10.25 6.42 5.23
N ASP A 280 9.49 6.22 4.15
CA ASP A 280 8.03 6.20 4.19
C ASP A 280 7.52 4.77 4.45
N ASP A 281 8.07 4.10 5.46
CA ASP A 281 7.87 2.67 5.74
C ASP A 281 6.82 2.42 6.82
N HIS A 282 5.82 3.28 6.88
CA HIS A 282 4.76 3.30 7.89
C HIS A 282 3.90 2.03 7.92
N LEU A 283 3.10 1.85 8.98
CA LEU A 283 2.30 0.63 9.23
C LEU A 283 1.23 0.30 8.17
N LYS A 284 0.89 1.22 7.26
CA LYS A 284 0.03 0.93 6.10
C LYS A 284 0.78 0.37 4.88
N ASN A 285 2.10 0.42 4.87
CA ASN A 285 2.96 -0.13 3.80
C ASN A 285 3.37 -1.58 4.06
N HIS A 286 2.84 -2.17 5.13
CA HIS A 286 2.98 -3.56 5.48
C HIS A 286 1.59 -4.16 5.68
N ALA A 287 1.31 -5.28 5.00
CA ALA A 287 0.00 -5.92 5.05
C ALA A 287 0.10 -7.45 5.02
N PHE A 288 -1.00 -8.08 5.39
CA PHE A 288 -1.18 -9.52 5.35
C PHE A 288 -2.36 -9.87 4.44
N LEU A 289 -2.30 -11.06 3.84
CA LEU A 289 -3.37 -11.63 3.02
C LEU A 289 -3.87 -12.91 3.71
N MET A 290 -5.20 -13.10 3.72
CA MET A 290 -5.82 -14.32 4.23
C MET A 290 -6.23 -15.21 3.05
N ARG A 291 -5.77 -16.46 3.05
CA ARG A 291 -6.21 -17.49 2.11
C ARG A 291 -7.62 -17.97 2.48
N ALA A 292 -8.28 -18.68 1.55
CA ALA A 292 -9.61 -19.27 1.78
C ALA A 292 -9.66 -20.21 3.00
N SER A 293 -8.53 -20.80 3.40
CA SER A 293 -8.42 -21.63 4.61
C SER A 293 -8.43 -20.84 5.93
N GLY A 294 -8.39 -19.51 5.89
CA GLY A 294 -8.20 -18.64 7.06
C GLY A 294 -6.74 -18.47 7.48
N ALA A 295 -5.78 -19.09 6.78
CA ALA A 295 -4.36 -18.90 7.04
C ALA A 295 -3.87 -17.55 6.50
N TRP A 296 -3.12 -16.82 7.33
CA TRP A 296 -2.56 -15.52 6.99
C TRP A 296 -1.13 -15.66 6.47
N GLN A 297 -0.80 -14.88 5.45
CA GLN A 297 0.55 -14.75 4.90
C GLN A 297 0.91 -13.27 4.77
N LEU A 298 2.21 -12.97 4.77
CA LEU A 298 2.68 -11.63 4.47
C LEU A 298 2.31 -11.29 3.01
N ALA A 299 1.78 -10.08 2.76
CA ALA A 299 1.53 -9.61 1.40
C ALA A 299 2.88 -9.31 0.71
N PRO A 300 2.99 -9.43 -0.63
CA PRO A 300 4.14 -8.90 -1.37
C PRO A 300 4.43 -7.45 -0.95
N ALA A 301 5.70 -7.04 -1.00
CA ALA A 301 6.05 -5.65 -0.72
C ALA A 301 5.46 -4.71 -1.78
N TYR A 302 5.20 -3.47 -1.36
CA TYR A 302 4.67 -2.40 -2.21
C TYR A 302 5.11 -1.04 -1.66
N ASP A 303 4.96 0.00 -2.48
CA ASP A 303 5.30 1.40 -2.13
C ASP A 303 6.77 1.61 -1.72
N LEU A 304 7.68 0.90 -2.37
CA LEU A 304 9.12 1.08 -2.18
C LEU A 304 9.60 2.22 -3.07
N SER A 305 10.01 3.34 -2.45
CA SER A 305 10.58 4.47 -3.19
C SER A 305 11.61 5.23 -2.36
N PHE A 306 12.41 6.07 -3.02
CA PHE A 306 13.32 6.96 -2.32
C PHE A 306 12.53 8.03 -1.56
N SER A 307 12.64 8.03 -0.23
CA SER A 307 11.96 8.97 0.65
C SER A 307 12.90 9.45 1.76
N GLN A 308 12.92 10.76 2.00
CA GLN A 308 13.73 11.35 3.07
C GLN A 308 13.09 11.22 4.45
N GLY A 309 11.78 10.93 4.50
CA GLY A 309 10.99 10.86 5.72
C GLY A 309 10.89 12.20 6.47
N PRO A 310 10.01 12.29 7.48
CA PRO A 310 9.91 13.46 8.35
C PRO A 310 11.20 13.66 9.14
N GLY A 311 11.79 14.87 9.09
CA GLY A 311 12.99 15.20 9.88
C GLY A 311 14.26 14.41 9.51
N GLY A 312 14.23 13.63 8.42
CA GLY A 312 15.30 12.72 8.06
C GLY A 312 15.25 11.36 8.78
N GLU A 313 14.08 10.95 9.26
CA GLU A 313 13.90 9.71 10.01
C GLU A 313 12.97 8.73 9.28
N HIS A 314 13.21 7.44 9.47
CA HIS A 314 12.26 6.38 9.13
C HIS A 314 10.97 6.56 9.94
N THR A 315 9.85 6.14 9.35
CA THR A 315 8.57 6.20 10.08
C THR A 315 8.53 5.11 11.16
N LEU A 316 9.18 3.97 10.92
CA LEU A 316 9.43 2.95 11.93
C LEU A 316 10.89 2.99 12.38
N THR A 317 11.13 2.95 13.69
CA THR A 317 12.51 2.84 14.19
C THR A 317 13.06 1.44 13.92
N ILE A 318 14.38 1.35 13.84
CA ILE A 318 15.11 0.08 13.70
C ILE A 318 16.08 0.01 14.86
N GLY A 319 15.80 -0.84 15.85
CA GLY A 319 16.60 -0.92 17.07
C GLY A 319 16.65 0.43 17.80
N ASP A 320 15.49 1.06 17.96
CA ASP A 320 15.32 2.40 18.58
C ASP A 320 16.04 3.56 17.84
N GLU A 321 16.58 3.34 16.63
CA GLU A 321 17.22 4.36 15.80
C GLU A 321 16.38 4.65 14.54
N GLY A 322 15.96 5.91 14.37
CA GLY A 322 15.13 6.35 13.25
C GLY A 322 15.90 7.04 12.12
N ARG A 323 17.05 7.68 12.40
CA ARG A 323 17.75 8.54 11.43
C ARG A 323 18.81 7.79 10.65
N ARG A 324 19.64 7.01 11.33
CA ARG A 324 20.80 6.30 10.74
C ARG A 324 20.96 4.87 11.24
N PRO A 325 19.93 4.01 11.11
CA PRO A 325 20.02 2.63 11.59
C PRO A 325 21.03 1.83 10.77
N GLY A 326 22.06 1.34 11.43
CA GLY A 326 23.15 0.59 10.80
C GLY A 326 23.31 -0.83 11.35
N THR A 327 24.54 -1.34 11.30
CA THR A 327 24.86 -2.74 11.59
C THR A 327 24.46 -3.15 13.01
N SER A 328 24.64 -2.25 13.97
CA SER A 328 24.30 -2.47 15.38
C SER A 328 22.81 -2.72 15.57
N ALA A 329 21.98 -1.80 15.07
CA ALA A 329 20.52 -1.90 15.09
C ALA A 329 20.02 -3.13 14.33
N PHE A 330 20.61 -3.46 13.18
CA PHE A 330 20.25 -4.65 12.42
C PHE A 330 20.48 -5.95 13.20
N ALA A 331 21.58 -6.03 13.96
CA ALA A 331 21.89 -7.19 14.78
C ALA A 331 20.94 -7.33 15.98
N GLU A 332 20.56 -6.19 16.59
CA GLU A 332 19.58 -6.15 17.67
C GLU A 332 18.21 -6.65 17.23
N VAL A 333 17.65 -6.08 16.16
CA VAL A 333 16.34 -6.51 15.63
C VAL A 333 16.37 -7.99 15.22
N ALA A 334 17.47 -8.47 14.61
CA ALA A 334 17.61 -9.88 14.25
C ALA A 334 17.56 -10.81 15.47
N LYS A 335 18.28 -10.45 16.54
CA LYS A 335 18.30 -11.20 17.80
C LYS A 335 16.90 -11.27 18.41
N ASP A 336 16.22 -10.14 18.47
CA ASP A 336 14.87 -10.02 19.05
C ASP A 336 13.80 -10.78 18.26
N ALA A 337 13.98 -10.87 16.94
CA ALA A 337 13.12 -11.65 16.06
C ALA A 337 13.44 -13.17 16.06
N GLY A 338 14.52 -13.59 16.73
CA GLY A 338 15.00 -14.98 16.74
C GLY A 338 15.63 -15.44 15.43
N ILE A 339 16.14 -14.50 14.62
CA ILE A 339 16.86 -14.78 13.36
C ILE A 339 18.31 -15.15 13.72
N ARG A 340 18.79 -16.29 13.19
CA ARG A 340 20.15 -16.75 13.45
C ARG A 340 21.18 -15.74 12.90
N PRO A 341 22.29 -15.45 13.61
CA PRO A 341 23.28 -14.47 13.16
C PRO A 341 23.79 -14.71 11.73
N ARG A 342 24.13 -15.95 11.39
CA ARG A 342 24.53 -16.33 10.02
C ARG A 342 23.48 -15.94 8.98
N ARG A 343 22.20 -16.19 9.28
CA ARG A 343 21.09 -15.89 8.37
C ARG A 343 20.88 -14.38 8.23
N ALA A 344 20.99 -13.62 9.33
CA ALA A 344 20.94 -12.16 9.29
C ALA A 344 22.06 -11.60 8.39
N THR A 345 23.30 -12.09 8.54
CA THR A 345 24.43 -11.70 7.68
C THR A 345 24.19 -12.04 6.21
N GLU A 346 23.66 -13.23 5.91
CA GLU A 346 23.29 -13.62 4.54
C GLU A 346 22.25 -12.66 3.93
N ILE A 347 21.22 -12.28 4.69
CA ILE A 347 20.18 -11.34 4.25
C ILE A 347 20.77 -9.95 3.97
N ILE A 348 21.60 -9.44 4.89
CA ILE A 348 22.27 -8.14 4.72
C ILE A 348 23.14 -8.15 3.46
N ALA A 349 23.91 -9.22 3.24
CA ALA A 349 24.75 -9.35 2.05
C ALA A 349 23.95 -9.40 0.75
N GLN A 350 22.78 -10.06 0.73
CA GLN A 350 21.86 -10.07 -0.42
C GLN A 350 21.36 -8.66 -0.74
N VAL A 351 20.89 -7.94 0.28
CA VAL A 351 20.38 -6.56 0.12
C VAL A 351 21.49 -5.60 -0.32
N ASP A 352 22.65 -5.64 0.34
CA ASP A 352 23.78 -4.79 -0.01
C ASP A 352 24.30 -5.08 -1.43
N GLY A 353 24.21 -6.34 -1.88
CA GLY A 353 24.55 -6.76 -3.25
C GLY A 353 23.59 -6.19 -4.31
N ALA A 354 22.28 -6.20 -4.03
CA ALA A 354 21.29 -5.59 -4.93
C ALA A 354 21.44 -4.06 -4.99
N ILE A 355 21.68 -3.41 -3.85
CA ILE A 355 21.87 -1.96 -3.76
C ILE A 355 23.16 -1.52 -4.47
N ALA A 356 24.22 -2.33 -4.42
CA ALA A 356 25.43 -2.06 -5.20
C ALA A 356 25.18 -2.00 -6.71
N ARG A 357 24.09 -2.61 -7.20
CA ARG A 357 23.64 -2.57 -8.60
C ARG A 357 22.58 -1.51 -8.88
N TRP A 358 22.39 -0.54 -7.97
CA TRP A 358 21.46 0.57 -8.17
C TRP A 358 21.61 1.24 -9.54
N HIS A 359 22.85 1.47 -10.01
CA HIS A 359 23.08 2.09 -11.31
C HIS A 359 22.44 1.30 -12.46
N ASP A 360 22.55 -0.02 -12.45
CA ASP A 360 22.01 -0.90 -13.50
C ASP A 360 20.47 -0.91 -13.46
N HIS A 361 19.88 -0.98 -12.27
CA HIS A 361 18.44 -0.90 -12.08
C HIS A 361 17.87 0.46 -12.53
N ALA A 362 18.53 1.55 -12.14
CA ALA A 362 18.15 2.91 -12.51
C ALA A 362 18.28 3.15 -14.01
N GLN A 363 19.31 2.60 -14.66
CA GLN A 363 19.49 2.70 -16.10
C GLN A 363 18.43 1.88 -16.86
N ALA A 364 18.11 0.67 -16.39
CA ALA A 364 17.10 -0.17 -17.02
C ALA A 364 15.70 0.47 -17.04
N GLU A 365 15.38 1.26 -16.01
CA GLU A 365 14.10 1.96 -15.89
C GLU A 365 14.18 3.42 -16.35
N HIS A 366 15.31 3.85 -16.95
CA HIS A 366 15.50 5.19 -17.50
C HIS A 366 15.38 6.33 -16.45
N VAL A 367 15.81 6.09 -15.22
CA VAL A 367 15.87 7.12 -14.17
C VAL A 367 16.79 8.26 -14.62
N PRO A 368 16.33 9.53 -14.55
CA PRO A 368 17.12 10.69 -14.96
C PRO A 368 18.48 10.76 -14.25
N PRO A 369 19.58 11.15 -14.94
CA PRO A 369 20.92 11.13 -14.39
C PRO A 369 21.09 11.87 -13.06
N ALA A 370 20.44 13.03 -12.91
CA ALA A 370 20.49 13.84 -11.70
C ALA A 370 19.84 13.12 -10.50
N LEU A 371 18.65 12.53 -10.69
CA LEU A 371 17.96 11.76 -9.66
C LEU A 371 18.74 10.49 -9.30
N ARG A 372 19.26 9.78 -10.32
CA ARG A 372 20.12 8.61 -10.14
C ARG A 372 21.34 8.93 -9.28
N ALA A 373 22.06 10.00 -9.57
CA ALA A 373 23.24 10.42 -8.82
C ALA A 373 22.90 10.81 -7.37
N ARG A 374 21.78 11.52 -7.17
CA ARG A 374 21.28 11.88 -5.83
C ARG A 374 21.02 10.63 -4.98
N ILE A 375 20.32 9.64 -5.54
CA ILE A 375 20.01 8.38 -4.85
C ILE A 375 21.29 7.59 -4.58
N SER A 376 22.21 7.51 -5.54
CA SER A 376 23.52 6.84 -5.34
C SER A 376 24.29 7.45 -4.16
N GLY A 377 24.33 8.78 -4.06
CA GLY A 377 25.00 9.47 -2.95
C GLY A 377 24.38 9.12 -1.59
N ALA A 378 23.05 9.12 -1.51
CA ALA A 378 22.33 8.79 -0.29
C ALA A 378 22.53 7.32 0.13
N MET A 379 22.45 6.37 -0.80
CA MET A 379 22.72 4.95 -0.51
C MET A 379 24.17 4.70 -0.06
N ALA A 380 25.13 5.41 -0.65
CA ALA A 380 26.53 5.32 -0.24
C ALA A 380 26.73 5.79 1.22
N GLU A 381 25.99 6.81 1.65
CA GLU A 381 25.97 7.25 3.05
C GLU A 381 25.31 6.20 3.96
N ALA A 382 24.15 5.69 3.56
CA ALA A 382 23.39 4.67 4.30
C ALA A 382 24.21 3.40 4.58
N LYS A 383 25.05 3.01 3.63
CA LYS A 383 25.94 1.85 3.76
C LYS A 383 26.96 2.01 4.90
N ARG A 384 27.29 3.25 5.30
CA ARG A 384 28.27 3.57 6.34
C ARG A 384 27.64 3.81 7.73
N TRP A 385 26.33 3.67 7.87
CA TRP A 385 25.66 3.84 9.16
C TRP A 385 26.10 2.75 10.17
N PRO A 386 26.21 3.11 11.47
CA PRO A 386 26.88 2.32 12.51
C PRO A 386 26.22 0.97 12.85
#